data_AF-A0A1Z8WTV2-F1
#
_entry.id   AF-A0A1Z8WTV2-F1
#
_cell.length_a   1.000
_cell.length_b   1.000
_cell.length_c   1.000
_cell.angle_alpha   90.00
_cell.angle_beta   90.00
_cell.angle_gamma   90.00
#
_symmetry.space_group_name_H-M   'P 1'
#
loop_
_entity.id
_entity.type
_entity.pdbx_description
1 polymer ?
#
loop_
_entity_poly.entity_id
_entity_poly.type
_entity_poly.pdbx_seq_one_letter_code
_entity_poly.pdbx_strand_id
1 'polypeptide(L)'
;MFVVDGKYLGSENSLAFDGQKFQWKNIESDDLVFGDHKYSIFPLMKMFDFQAPVLIEEKYKKMASILGLSNPYYYGLIGANYRHRLKKIIPSVYEFYKKIESHRYLPVYKKTQDFLHCLKPAKVNPIKYNSLRMNNVSYPDLTPQNGEFPVIRYDRAGTKTGRLVVKSGPNVLTMKSEHRNITKGKSIDFSSMEPRLLLALIGKTVDGDLYDWAAKELKIDGDRTYIKVSIISSMYGSRVVPEISKLFALDEWVSQLESDVSDGWIENYFGRPLYVKDVYGRKLLALWLQSTAVDAALLGFSNLVKENKDIIPHWVIHDGLIISGSSNVPKMLKITDDIKLPITVSEL
;
A
#
# COMPACT_ATOMS: atom_id res chain seq x y z
N MET A 1 1.53 -12.97 -20.76
CA MET A 1 2.03 -14.30 -20.33
C MET A 1 2.26 -14.25 -18.84
N PHE A 2 2.02 -15.37 -18.16
CA PHE A 2 2.34 -15.50 -16.74
C PHE A 2 3.74 -16.11 -16.59
N VAL A 3 4.53 -15.64 -15.63
CA VAL A 3 5.94 -16.07 -15.48
C VAL A 3 6.19 -16.66 -14.10
N VAL A 4 6.86 -17.81 -14.03
CA VAL A 4 7.39 -18.40 -12.80
C VAL A 4 8.85 -17.98 -12.63
N ASP A 5 9.16 -17.41 -11.48
CA ASP A 5 10.51 -16.93 -11.15
C ASP A 5 11.54 -18.06 -11.22
N GLY A 6 12.65 -17.81 -11.93
CA GLY A 6 13.80 -18.72 -12.04
C GLY A 6 14.32 -19.21 -10.69
N LYS A 7 14.29 -18.39 -9.63
CA LYS A 7 14.71 -18.81 -8.28
C LYS A 7 13.87 -19.97 -7.72
N TYR A 8 12.59 -20.03 -8.09
CA TYR A 8 11.70 -21.11 -7.65
C TYR A 8 11.98 -22.40 -8.42
N LEU A 9 12.54 -22.28 -9.63
CA LEU A 9 12.92 -23.37 -10.52
C LEU A 9 14.39 -23.80 -10.30
N GLY A 10 15.18 -22.96 -9.63
CA GLY A 10 16.63 -23.07 -9.53
C GLY A 10 17.34 -22.86 -10.86
N SER A 11 16.86 -21.91 -11.66
CA SER A 11 17.41 -21.54 -12.96
C SER A 11 17.67 -20.04 -13.01
N GLU A 12 18.62 -19.62 -13.84
CA GLU A 12 18.81 -18.21 -14.19
C GLU A 12 17.65 -17.68 -15.03
N ASN A 13 17.05 -18.55 -15.85
CA ASN A 13 15.90 -18.22 -16.67
C ASN A 13 14.59 -18.46 -15.91
N SER A 14 13.57 -17.70 -16.27
CA SER A 14 12.21 -17.88 -15.77
C SER A 14 11.37 -18.68 -16.76
N LEU A 15 10.27 -19.25 -16.28
CA LEU A 15 9.41 -20.10 -17.09
C LEU A 15 8.08 -19.40 -17.33
N ALA A 16 7.83 -18.99 -18.56
CA ALA A 16 6.54 -18.47 -18.99
C ALA A 16 5.56 -19.60 -19.30
N PHE A 17 4.28 -19.35 -19.02
CA PHE A 17 3.17 -20.19 -19.41
C PHE A 17 2.08 -19.34 -20.06
N ASP A 18 1.61 -19.78 -21.23
CA ASP A 18 0.59 -19.12 -22.04
C ASP A 18 -0.78 -19.82 -21.98
N GLY A 19 -0.95 -20.79 -21.08
CA GLY A 19 -2.15 -21.62 -20.97
C GLY A 19 -2.01 -22.97 -21.68
N GLN A 20 -1.05 -23.13 -22.60
CA GLN A 20 -0.86 -24.37 -23.35
C GLN A 20 0.56 -24.92 -23.20
N LYS A 21 1.57 -24.06 -23.36
CA LYS A 21 2.98 -24.47 -23.39
C LYS A 21 3.81 -23.65 -22.42
N PHE A 22 4.93 -24.26 -22.02
CA PHE A 22 5.95 -23.61 -21.24
C PHE A 22 7.09 -23.13 -22.14
N GLN A 23 7.61 -21.94 -21.87
CA GLN A 23 8.75 -21.38 -22.58
C GLN A 23 9.71 -20.73 -21.59
N TRP A 24 11.01 -20.98 -21.74
CA TRP A 24 12.03 -20.26 -20.98
C TRP A 24 12.16 -18.82 -21.50
N LYS A 25 12.12 -17.83 -20.61
CA LYS A 25 12.36 -16.42 -20.92
C LYS A 25 12.97 -15.67 -19.73
N ASN A 26 13.52 -14.49 -20.00
CA ASN A 26 13.82 -13.51 -18.97
C ASN A 26 12.55 -12.80 -18.51
N ILE A 27 12.45 -12.41 -17.24
CA ILE A 27 11.32 -11.63 -16.72
C ILE A 27 11.36 -10.24 -17.36
N GLU A 28 10.28 -9.85 -18.05
CA GLU A 28 10.14 -8.50 -18.59
C GLU A 28 9.62 -7.52 -17.52
N SER A 29 9.77 -6.23 -17.79
CA SER A 29 9.55 -5.19 -16.79
C SER A 29 8.12 -5.15 -16.24
N ASP A 30 7.14 -5.66 -16.97
CA ASP A 30 5.70 -5.65 -16.69
C ASP A 30 5.08 -7.04 -16.50
N ASP A 31 5.87 -8.11 -16.55
CA ASP A 31 5.39 -9.47 -16.30
C ASP A 31 4.83 -9.60 -14.87
N LEU A 32 3.69 -10.28 -14.72
CA LEU A 32 3.23 -10.78 -13.41
C LEU A 32 3.95 -12.08 -13.11
N VAL A 33 4.54 -12.15 -11.92
CA VAL A 33 5.50 -13.20 -11.57
C VAL A 33 4.99 -14.02 -10.40
N PHE A 34 5.02 -15.34 -10.52
CA PHE A 34 4.89 -16.26 -9.40
C PHE A 34 6.26 -16.50 -8.78
N GLY A 35 6.53 -15.76 -7.71
CA GLY A 35 7.81 -15.81 -7.02
C GLY A 35 8.16 -14.51 -6.30
N ASP A 36 9.45 -14.32 -6.04
CA ASP A 36 9.98 -13.19 -5.28
C ASP A 36 10.42 -12.08 -6.24
N HIS A 37 9.44 -11.31 -6.70
CA HIS A 37 9.60 -10.23 -7.64
C HIS A 37 8.75 -9.02 -7.23
N LYS A 38 9.11 -7.81 -7.71
CA LYS A 38 8.31 -6.61 -7.42
C LYS A 38 6.86 -6.75 -7.86
N TYR A 39 6.63 -7.47 -8.96
CA TYR A 39 5.30 -7.80 -9.51
C TYR A 39 4.89 -9.23 -9.19
N SER A 40 5.21 -9.67 -7.96
CA SER A 40 4.70 -10.92 -7.44
C SER A 40 3.16 -10.94 -7.51
N ILE A 41 2.60 -12.05 -7.97
CA ILE A 41 1.15 -12.24 -8.05
C ILE A 41 0.53 -12.58 -6.69
N PHE A 42 1.32 -12.99 -5.69
CA PHE A 42 0.83 -13.41 -4.38
C PHE A 42 0.02 -12.34 -3.61
N PRO A 43 0.43 -11.06 -3.57
CA PRO A 43 -0.39 -10.03 -2.94
C PRO A 43 -1.74 -9.86 -3.64
N LEU A 44 -1.78 -9.95 -4.98
CA LEU A 44 -3.03 -9.89 -5.73
C LEU A 44 -3.91 -11.11 -5.40
N MET A 45 -3.36 -12.32 -5.41
CA MET A 45 -4.10 -13.53 -5.02
C MET A 45 -4.76 -13.35 -3.65
N LYS A 46 -3.99 -12.89 -2.65
CA LYS A 46 -4.51 -12.64 -1.30
C LYS A 46 -5.60 -11.55 -1.27
N MET A 47 -5.49 -10.49 -2.07
CA MET A 47 -6.51 -9.43 -2.14
C MET A 47 -7.84 -9.95 -2.70
N PHE A 48 -7.79 -10.88 -3.65
CA PHE A 48 -8.95 -11.51 -4.30
C PHE A 48 -9.39 -12.81 -3.62
N ASP A 49 -8.97 -13.03 -2.36
CA ASP A 49 -9.22 -14.25 -1.57
C ASP A 49 -8.87 -15.57 -2.29
N PHE A 50 -7.89 -15.51 -3.17
CA PHE A 50 -7.33 -16.68 -3.81
C PHE A 50 -6.16 -17.20 -2.97
N GLN A 51 -6.30 -18.43 -2.45
CA GLN A 51 -5.24 -19.06 -1.65
C GLN A 51 -4.00 -19.32 -2.53
N ALA A 52 -2.89 -18.65 -2.20
CA ALA A 52 -1.62 -18.85 -2.89
C ALA A 52 -1.14 -20.30 -2.74
N PRO A 53 -0.97 -21.04 -3.84
CA PRO A 53 -0.51 -22.42 -3.77
C PRO A 53 0.97 -22.48 -3.40
N VAL A 54 1.33 -23.46 -2.58
CA VAL A 54 2.70 -23.66 -2.13
C VAL A 54 3.45 -24.54 -3.13
N LEU A 55 4.30 -23.93 -3.96
CA LEU A 55 5.14 -24.67 -4.91
C LEU A 55 6.28 -25.42 -4.19
N ILE A 56 6.95 -24.73 -3.26
CA ILE A 56 8.06 -25.27 -2.47
C ILE A 56 7.61 -25.32 -1.00
N GLU A 57 7.49 -26.53 -0.44
CA GLU A 57 7.17 -26.71 0.99
C GLU A 57 8.25 -26.13 1.89
N GLU A 58 7.83 -25.65 3.06
CA GLU A 58 8.71 -25.07 4.08
C GLU A 58 9.85 -26.02 4.51
N LYS A 59 9.61 -27.34 4.53
CA LYS A 59 10.67 -28.32 4.86
C LYS A 59 11.85 -28.26 3.90
N TYR A 60 11.59 -28.00 2.61
CA TYR A 60 12.65 -27.88 1.61
C TYR A 60 13.33 -26.52 1.65
N LYS A 61 12.60 -25.45 1.98
CA LYS A 61 13.21 -24.13 2.24
C LYS A 61 14.13 -24.17 3.46
N LYS A 62 13.69 -24.82 4.55
CA LYS A 62 14.49 -25.03 5.77
C LYS A 62 15.74 -25.86 5.47
N MET A 63 15.61 -26.95 4.71
CA MET A 63 16.73 -27.75 4.26
C MET A 63 17.76 -26.90 3.49
N ALA A 64 17.31 -26.12 2.50
CA ALA A 64 18.17 -25.22 1.74
C ALA A 64 18.88 -24.19 2.63
N SER A 65 18.17 -23.61 3.60
CA SER A 65 18.75 -22.68 4.57
C SER A 65 19.82 -23.33 5.45
N ILE A 66 19.60 -24.55 5.95
CA ILE A 66 20.58 -25.30 6.76
C ILE A 66 21.84 -25.59 5.93
N LEU A 67 21.67 -25.87 4.64
CA LEU A 67 22.77 -26.12 3.71
C LEU A 67 23.45 -24.85 3.19
N GLY A 68 23.00 -23.65 3.61
CA GLY A 68 23.57 -22.38 3.15
C GLY A 68 23.33 -22.08 1.67
N LEU A 69 22.31 -22.67 1.05
CA LEU A 69 22.02 -22.49 -0.38
C LEU A 69 21.25 -21.18 -0.61
N SER A 70 21.87 -20.24 -1.31
CA SER A 70 21.25 -18.95 -1.67
C SER A 70 20.27 -19.03 -2.85
N ASN A 71 20.50 -19.96 -3.80
CA ASN A 71 19.62 -20.24 -4.93
C ASN A 71 19.46 -21.76 -5.12
N PRO A 72 18.64 -22.42 -4.29
CA PRO A 72 18.57 -23.88 -4.27
C PRO A 72 17.96 -24.42 -5.57
N TYR A 73 18.62 -25.42 -6.18
CA TYR A 73 18.08 -26.11 -7.34
C TYR A 73 16.94 -27.07 -6.92
N TYR A 74 15.78 -26.51 -6.57
CA TYR A 74 14.65 -27.27 -6.03
C TYR A 74 14.15 -28.37 -6.97
N TYR A 75 14.25 -28.16 -8.27
CA TYR A 75 13.96 -29.20 -9.25
C TYR A 75 14.87 -30.43 -9.07
N GLY A 76 16.18 -30.23 -8.88
CA GLY A 76 17.12 -31.32 -8.60
C GLY A 76 16.96 -31.91 -7.20
N LEU A 77 16.71 -31.06 -6.19
CA LEU A 77 16.59 -31.48 -4.79
C LEU A 77 15.31 -32.28 -4.51
N ILE A 78 14.19 -31.92 -5.14
CA ILE A 78 12.87 -32.52 -4.88
C ILE A 78 12.48 -33.51 -5.99
N GLY A 79 13.09 -33.39 -7.18
CA GLY A 79 12.95 -34.35 -8.28
C GLY A 79 11.54 -34.40 -8.88
N ALA A 80 11.01 -35.62 -9.07
CA ALA A 80 9.72 -35.86 -9.74
C ALA A 80 8.54 -35.18 -9.03
N ASN A 81 8.57 -35.09 -7.70
CA ASN A 81 7.50 -34.47 -6.91
C ASN A 81 7.35 -32.97 -7.21
N TYR A 82 8.45 -32.27 -7.48
CA TYR A 82 8.42 -30.86 -7.86
C TYR A 82 7.77 -30.66 -9.23
N ARG A 83 8.14 -31.48 -10.21
CA ARG A 83 7.52 -31.47 -11.55
C ARG A 83 6.01 -31.70 -11.49
N HIS A 84 5.58 -32.69 -10.72
CA HIS A 84 4.16 -32.98 -10.54
C HIS A 84 3.42 -31.78 -9.94
N ARG A 85 3.98 -31.13 -8.91
CA ARG A 85 3.40 -29.93 -8.31
C ARG A 85 3.35 -28.75 -9.24
N LEU A 86 4.44 -28.47 -9.97
CA LEU A 86 4.48 -27.39 -10.95
C LEU A 86 3.34 -27.57 -11.98
N LYS A 87 3.22 -28.77 -12.57
CA LYS A 87 2.15 -29.09 -13.53
C LYS A 87 0.74 -28.95 -12.94
N LYS A 88 0.56 -29.25 -11.65
CA LYS A 88 -0.73 -29.12 -10.95
C LYS A 88 -1.07 -27.66 -10.61
N ILE A 89 -0.09 -26.90 -10.16
CA ILE A 89 -0.28 -25.55 -9.60
C ILE A 89 -0.41 -24.51 -10.71
N ILE A 90 0.47 -24.54 -11.71
CA ILE A 90 0.56 -23.46 -12.70
C ILE A 90 -0.76 -23.22 -13.45
N PRO A 91 -1.52 -24.24 -13.91
CA PRO A 91 -2.81 -23.98 -14.55
C PRO A 91 -3.78 -23.19 -13.67
N SER A 92 -3.88 -23.53 -12.38
CA SER A 92 -4.76 -22.83 -11.44
C SER A 92 -4.33 -21.37 -11.22
N VAL A 93 -3.02 -21.11 -11.13
CA VAL A 93 -2.49 -19.74 -11.04
C VAL A 93 -2.69 -18.97 -12.35
N TYR A 94 -2.59 -19.65 -13.49
CA TYR A 94 -2.84 -19.05 -14.79
C TYR A 94 -4.29 -18.60 -14.96
N GLU A 95 -5.25 -19.42 -14.54
CA GLU A 95 -6.67 -19.02 -14.52
C GLU A 95 -6.89 -17.78 -13.65
N PHE A 96 -6.23 -17.69 -12.48
CA PHE A 96 -6.25 -16.47 -11.68
C PHE A 96 -5.63 -15.28 -12.42
N TYR A 97 -4.46 -15.45 -13.04
CA TYR A 97 -3.80 -14.42 -13.83
C TYR A 97 -4.72 -13.89 -14.94
N LYS A 98 -5.43 -14.75 -15.66
CA LYS A 98 -6.37 -14.37 -16.72
C LYS A 98 -7.53 -13.52 -16.20
N LYS A 99 -7.99 -13.73 -14.97
CA LYS A 99 -8.99 -12.87 -14.33
C LYS A 99 -8.45 -11.49 -13.98
N ILE A 100 -7.17 -11.41 -13.61
CA ILE A 100 -6.54 -10.18 -13.12
C ILE A 100 -5.92 -9.33 -14.24
N GLU A 101 -5.48 -9.92 -15.35
CA GLU A 101 -4.79 -9.19 -16.42
C GLU A 101 -5.63 -8.04 -16.99
N SER A 102 -6.96 -8.22 -17.05
CA SER A 102 -7.92 -7.22 -17.51
C SER A 102 -8.58 -6.43 -16.38
N HIS A 103 -8.23 -6.71 -15.12
CA HIS A 103 -8.87 -6.07 -13.97
C HIS A 103 -8.41 -4.62 -13.85
N ARG A 104 -9.36 -3.69 -13.63
CA ARG A 104 -9.09 -2.24 -13.55
C ARG A 104 -8.09 -1.83 -12.46
N TYR A 105 -7.93 -2.67 -11.44
CA TYR A 105 -6.97 -2.45 -10.35
C TYR A 105 -5.52 -2.75 -10.72
N LEU A 106 -5.26 -3.61 -11.71
CA LEU A 106 -3.90 -4.04 -12.02
C LEU A 106 -2.96 -2.87 -12.40
N PRO A 107 -3.37 -1.88 -13.21
CA PRO A 107 -2.56 -0.70 -13.48
C PRO A 107 -2.25 0.11 -12.21
N VAL A 108 -3.22 0.29 -11.32
CA VAL A 108 -3.05 0.99 -10.04
C VAL A 108 -2.06 0.24 -9.17
N TYR A 109 -2.23 -1.09 -9.05
CA TYR A 109 -1.32 -1.96 -8.31
C TYR A 109 0.11 -1.83 -8.83
N LYS A 110 0.35 -2.00 -10.14
CA LYS A 110 1.69 -1.91 -10.75
C LYS A 110 2.34 -0.55 -10.50
N LYS A 111 1.62 0.54 -10.77
CA LYS A 111 2.11 1.92 -10.59
C LYS A 111 2.56 2.21 -9.16
N THR A 112 1.73 1.83 -8.19
CA THR A 112 2.02 2.03 -6.77
C THR A 112 3.09 1.05 -6.26
N GLN A 113 3.19 -0.13 -6.86
CA GLN A 113 4.22 -1.13 -6.54
C GLN A 113 5.61 -0.72 -7.05
N ASP A 114 5.69 -0.12 -8.24
CA ASP A 114 6.92 0.49 -8.76
C ASP A 114 7.44 1.57 -7.82
N PHE A 115 6.53 2.43 -7.33
CA PHE A 115 6.87 3.44 -6.33
C PHE A 115 7.41 2.83 -5.04
N LEU A 116 6.73 1.82 -4.46
CA LEU A 116 7.22 1.19 -3.23
C LEU A 116 8.58 0.46 -3.42
N HIS A 117 8.88 0.01 -4.64
CA HIS A 117 10.18 -0.59 -4.96
C HIS A 117 11.28 0.45 -5.23
N CYS A 118 10.92 1.70 -5.53
CA CYS A 118 11.90 2.77 -5.74
C CYS A 118 12.44 3.37 -4.43
N LEU A 119 11.83 3.05 -3.28
CA LEU A 119 12.27 3.48 -1.96
C LEU A 119 13.76 3.16 -1.70
N LYS A 120 14.47 4.10 -1.08
CA LYS A 120 15.91 4.05 -0.80
C LYS A 120 16.21 4.11 0.71
N PRO A 121 17.42 3.68 1.15
CA PRO A 121 17.83 3.82 2.54
C PRO A 121 17.72 5.26 3.02
N ALA A 122 17.34 5.46 4.28
CA ALA A 122 17.18 6.80 4.85
C ALA A 122 18.44 7.21 5.61
N LYS A 123 18.99 8.41 5.33
CA LYS A 123 20.16 8.91 6.06
C LYS A 123 19.82 9.22 7.50
N VAL A 124 20.63 8.73 8.42
CA VAL A 124 20.46 8.95 9.85
C VAL A 124 20.87 10.37 10.22
N ASN A 125 20.12 10.99 11.12
CA ASN A 125 20.53 12.13 11.90
C ASN A 125 21.14 11.61 13.22
N PRO A 126 22.47 11.46 13.32
CA PRO A 126 23.10 10.76 14.44
C PRO A 126 22.86 11.45 15.79
N ILE A 127 22.75 12.78 15.79
CA ILE A 127 22.47 13.55 17.01
C ILE A 127 21.08 13.22 17.54
N LYS A 128 20.06 13.28 16.69
CA LYS A 128 18.68 12.98 17.06
C LYS A 128 18.49 11.51 17.42
N TYR A 129 19.09 10.60 16.64
CA TYR A 129 19.04 9.17 16.90
C TYR A 129 19.67 8.80 18.26
N ASN A 130 20.86 9.31 18.56
CA ASN A 130 21.52 9.07 19.85
C ASN A 130 20.74 9.68 21.01
N SER A 131 20.17 10.88 20.82
CA SER A 131 19.32 11.52 21.84
C SER A 131 18.09 10.66 22.19
N LEU A 132 17.40 10.08 21.21
CA LEU A 132 16.28 9.15 21.49
C LEU A 132 16.74 7.94 22.29
N ARG A 133 17.88 7.34 21.94
CA ARG A 133 18.42 6.19 22.66
C ARG A 133 18.79 6.52 24.11
N MET A 134 19.37 7.69 24.37
CA MET A 134 19.69 8.15 25.72
C MET A 134 18.43 8.36 26.58
N ASN A 135 17.32 8.72 25.94
CA ASN A 135 16.01 8.87 26.60
C ASN A 135 15.24 7.54 26.74
N ASN A 136 15.89 6.40 26.53
CA ASN A 136 15.27 5.06 26.55
C ASN A 136 14.11 4.89 25.56
N VAL A 137 14.03 5.72 24.51
CA VAL A 137 13.11 5.52 23.39
C VAL A 137 13.79 4.56 22.43
N SER A 138 13.36 3.30 22.46
CA SER A 138 13.92 2.24 21.60
C SER A 138 12.94 1.84 20.52
N TYR A 139 13.45 1.78 19.28
CA TYR A 139 12.80 1.12 18.16
C TYR A 139 13.69 -0.07 17.77
N PRO A 140 13.40 -1.29 18.23
CA PRO A 140 14.32 -2.43 18.11
C PRO A 140 14.78 -2.72 16.69
N ASP A 141 13.88 -2.56 15.71
CA ASP A 141 14.14 -2.84 14.30
C ASP A 141 14.84 -1.69 13.56
N LEU A 142 15.10 -0.58 14.25
CA LEU A 142 15.60 0.67 13.67
C LEU A 142 17.09 0.86 13.96
N THR A 143 17.90 -0.08 13.49
CA THR A 143 19.36 -0.04 13.66
C THR A 143 20.02 0.49 12.37
N PRO A 144 20.76 1.62 12.44
CA PRO A 144 21.58 2.10 11.34
C PRO A 144 22.62 1.08 10.87
N GLN A 145 22.82 1.01 9.56
CA GLN A 145 23.91 0.31 8.89
C GLN A 145 24.66 1.33 8.05
N ASN A 146 25.95 1.54 8.31
CA ASN A 146 26.79 2.50 7.59
C ASN A 146 26.22 3.93 7.53
N GLY A 147 25.56 4.37 8.61
CA GLY A 147 24.96 5.72 8.70
C GLY A 147 23.58 5.86 8.03
N GLU A 148 22.98 4.77 7.58
CA GLU A 148 21.66 4.75 6.94
C GLU A 148 20.73 3.73 7.60
N PHE A 149 19.42 3.98 7.60
CA PHE A 149 18.43 2.96 7.93
C PHE A 149 18.13 2.11 6.69
N PRO A 150 18.04 0.77 6.83
CA PRO A 150 17.81 -0.10 5.68
C PRO A 150 16.45 0.17 5.03
N VAL A 151 16.36 -0.19 3.74
CA VAL A 151 15.13 0.03 2.95
C VAL A 151 13.98 -0.77 3.54
N ILE A 152 12.81 -0.13 3.63
CA ILE A 152 11.58 -0.77 4.07
C ILE A 152 10.90 -1.41 2.87
N ARG A 153 10.51 -2.68 3.04
CA ARG A 153 9.62 -3.36 2.09
C ARG A 153 8.28 -3.57 2.76
N TYR A 154 7.22 -3.18 2.06
CA TYR A 154 5.86 -3.24 2.57
C TYR A 154 5.11 -4.45 2.01
N ASP A 155 4.27 -5.07 2.85
CA ASP A 155 3.19 -5.95 2.44
C ASP A 155 1.92 -5.11 2.23
N ARG A 156 1.39 -5.15 1.00
CA ARG A 156 0.16 -4.46 0.61
C ARG A 156 -1.10 -5.29 0.81
N ALA A 157 -0.96 -6.59 1.01
CA ALA A 157 -2.06 -7.51 1.27
C ALA A 157 -2.09 -7.94 2.75
N GLY A 158 -1.26 -7.33 3.60
CA GLY A 158 -1.20 -7.59 5.04
C GLY A 158 -2.49 -7.20 5.77
N THR A 159 -3.19 -6.18 5.27
CA THR A 159 -4.47 -5.71 5.81
C THR A 159 -5.57 -5.74 4.76
N LYS A 160 -6.81 -5.87 5.24
CA LYS A 160 -8.02 -5.81 4.41
C LYS A 160 -8.14 -4.48 3.65
N THR A 161 -7.86 -3.36 4.32
CA THR A 161 -7.96 -2.03 3.72
C THR A 161 -6.80 -1.72 2.77
N GLY A 162 -5.73 -2.50 2.77
CA GLY A 162 -4.52 -2.21 2.00
C GLY A 162 -3.56 -1.26 2.70
N ARG A 163 -3.86 -0.80 3.93
CA ARG A 163 -2.87 -0.18 4.82
C ARG A 163 -1.61 -1.02 4.82
N LEU A 164 -0.49 -0.36 4.59
CA LEU A 164 0.81 -1.01 4.49
C LEU A 164 1.17 -1.67 5.83
N VAL A 165 1.81 -2.83 5.73
CA VAL A 165 2.49 -3.50 6.85
C VAL A 165 3.95 -3.63 6.47
N VAL A 166 4.88 -3.53 7.42
CA VAL A 166 6.29 -3.76 7.12
C VAL A 166 6.52 -5.27 6.94
N LYS A 167 6.95 -5.67 5.74
CA LYS A 167 7.37 -7.04 5.40
C LYS A 167 8.83 -7.27 5.83
N SER A 168 9.69 -6.28 5.61
CA SER A 168 11.10 -6.31 6.03
C SER A 168 11.67 -4.90 6.18
N GLY A 169 12.74 -4.77 6.98
CA GLY A 169 13.32 -3.49 7.35
C GLY A 169 12.70 -2.93 8.65
N PRO A 170 13.01 -1.68 9.01
CA PRO A 170 12.54 -1.09 10.26
C PRO A 170 11.03 -0.86 10.29
N ASN A 171 10.40 -1.11 11.43
CA ASN A 171 9.00 -0.80 11.63
C ASN A 171 8.77 0.68 11.94
N VAL A 172 8.67 1.50 10.89
CA VAL A 172 8.43 2.95 11.00
C VAL A 172 6.96 3.33 11.14
N LEU A 173 6.03 2.40 10.90
CA LEU A 173 4.60 2.67 10.90
C LEU A 173 4.06 3.04 12.29
N THR A 174 4.74 2.60 13.35
CA THR A 174 4.39 2.91 14.75
C THR A 174 5.22 4.06 15.32
N MET A 175 6.04 4.71 14.50
CA MET A 175 6.92 5.79 14.94
C MET A 175 6.11 7.07 15.17
N LYS A 176 6.26 7.66 16.37
CA LYS A 176 5.65 8.95 16.67
C LYS A 176 6.22 10.04 15.77
N SER A 177 5.39 11.02 15.40
CA SER A 177 5.74 12.13 14.52
C SER A 177 7.01 12.87 14.96
N GLU A 178 7.12 13.18 16.24
CA GLU A 178 8.22 13.91 16.85
C GLU A 178 9.55 13.14 16.81
N HIS A 179 9.51 11.82 16.61
CA HIS A 179 10.68 10.95 16.52
C HIS A 179 11.17 10.76 15.07
N ARG A 180 10.45 11.25 14.06
CA ARG A 180 10.81 11.07 12.64
C ARG A 180 12.07 11.88 12.22
N ASN A 181 12.43 12.90 13.00
CA ASN A 181 13.64 13.74 12.84
C ASN A 181 14.97 13.01 13.08
N ILE A 182 14.93 11.71 13.41
CA ILE A 182 16.09 10.83 13.35
C ILE A 182 16.56 10.53 11.93
N THR A 183 15.79 10.93 10.93
CA THR A 183 16.19 10.97 9.53
C THR A 183 16.46 12.40 9.10
N LYS A 184 17.36 12.59 8.13
CA LYS A 184 17.52 13.88 7.45
C LYS A 184 16.55 13.95 6.28
N GLY A 185 15.81 15.05 6.13
CA GLY A 185 14.97 15.28 4.95
C GLY A 185 13.69 16.02 5.27
N LYS A 186 12.61 15.64 4.59
CA LYS A 186 11.29 16.26 4.74
C LYS A 186 10.23 15.18 4.92
N SER A 187 9.20 15.50 5.70
CA SER A 187 7.95 14.75 5.77
C SER A 187 6.92 15.45 4.90
N ILE A 188 6.24 14.68 4.05
CA ILE A 188 5.12 15.13 3.23
C ILE A 188 3.90 14.34 3.70
N ASP A 189 2.93 15.01 4.32
CA ASP A 189 1.74 14.36 4.87
C ASP A 189 0.48 14.95 4.23
N PHE A 190 -0.48 14.10 3.84
CA PHE A 190 -1.77 14.59 3.35
C PHE A 190 -2.57 15.28 4.46
N SER A 191 -3.13 16.44 4.15
CA SER A 191 -3.87 17.25 5.11
C SER A 191 -5.31 16.76 5.28
N SER A 192 -5.58 15.91 6.26
CA SER A 192 -6.93 15.32 6.49
C SER A 192 -7.41 14.51 5.27
N MET A 193 -6.59 13.52 4.88
CA MET A 193 -6.75 12.72 3.67
C MET A 193 -8.17 12.20 3.44
N GLU A 194 -8.69 11.40 4.37
CA GLU A 194 -9.98 10.70 4.21
C GLU A 194 -11.18 11.65 4.02
N PRO A 195 -11.42 12.65 4.89
CA PRO A 195 -12.52 13.60 4.66
C PRO A 195 -12.40 14.37 3.35
N ARG A 196 -11.19 14.84 2.99
CA ARG A 196 -11.01 15.60 1.75
C ARG A 196 -11.18 14.75 0.51
N LEU A 197 -10.73 13.50 0.57
CA LEU A 197 -10.94 12.54 -0.51
C LEU A 197 -12.43 12.31 -0.73
N LEU A 198 -13.20 12.13 0.35
CA LEU A 198 -14.65 11.96 0.24
C LEU A 198 -15.35 13.18 -0.38
N LEU A 199 -14.94 14.40 0.00
CA LEU A 199 -15.43 15.64 -0.63
C LEU A 199 -15.03 15.73 -2.11
N ALA A 200 -13.78 15.39 -2.45
CA ALA A 200 -13.29 15.43 -3.82
C ALA A 200 -14.07 14.46 -4.73
N LEU A 201 -14.44 13.30 -4.20
CA LEU A 201 -15.24 12.29 -4.92
C LEU A 201 -16.66 12.76 -5.24
N ILE A 202 -17.20 13.73 -4.50
CA ILE A 202 -18.49 14.38 -4.78
C ILE A 202 -18.32 15.75 -5.49
N GLY A 203 -17.13 16.00 -6.07
CA GLY A 203 -16.83 17.23 -6.81
C GLY A 203 -16.62 18.47 -5.94
N LYS A 204 -16.42 18.32 -4.63
CA LYS A 204 -16.15 19.43 -3.72
C LYS A 204 -14.67 19.52 -3.38
N THR A 205 -14.11 20.71 -3.50
CA THR A 205 -12.76 21.03 -3.05
C THR A 205 -12.81 22.05 -1.93
N VAL A 206 -11.87 21.96 -0.99
CA VAL A 206 -11.81 22.86 0.18
C VAL A 206 -10.44 23.51 0.23
N ASP A 207 -10.41 24.83 0.16
CA ASP A 207 -9.19 25.62 0.37
C ASP A 207 -8.98 25.89 1.87
N GLY A 208 -7.72 25.96 2.30
CA GLY A 208 -7.38 26.24 3.70
C GLY A 208 -7.65 25.07 4.65
N ASP A 209 -7.97 25.35 5.92
CA ASP A 209 -8.26 24.32 6.92
C ASP A 209 -9.66 23.73 6.73
N LEU A 210 -9.74 22.40 6.61
CA LEU A 210 -10.98 21.67 6.36
C LEU A 210 -12.00 21.86 7.50
N TYR A 211 -11.53 21.85 8.74
CA TYR A 211 -12.42 21.85 9.90
C TYR A 211 -12.97 23.25 10.14
N ASP A 212 -12.16 24.29 9.94
CA ASP A 212 -12.63 25.68 9.99
C ASP A 212 -13.64 25.96 8.87
N TRP A 213 -13.41 25.42 7.68
CA TRP A 213 -14.38 25.49 6.58
C TRP A 213 -15.68 24.76 6.94
N ALA A 214 -15.61 23.53 7.42
CA ALA A 214 -16.78 22.75 7.80
C ALA A 214 -17.57 23.42 8.93
N ALA A 215 -16.90 24.00 9.93
CA ALA A 215 -17.56 24.74 11.01
C ALA A 215 -18.41 25.90 10.47
N LYS A 216 -17.86 26.66 9.51
CA LYS A 216 -18.55 27.78 8.85
C LYS A 216 -19.73 27.32 8.01
N GLU A 217 -19.55 26.30 7.18
CA GLU A 217 -20.60 25.73 6.33
C GLU A 217 -21.78 25.19 7.15
N LEU A 218 -21.46 24.51 8.26
CA LEU A 218 -22.47 23.90 9.12
C LEU A 218 -23.07 24.87 10.14
N LYS A 219 -22.52 26.07 10.28
CA LYS A 219 -22.87 27.04 11.33
C LYS A 219 -22.82 26.42 12.73
N ILE A 220 -21.81 25.58 12.98
CA ILE A 220 -21.61 24.92 14.26
C ILE A 220 -20.57 25.72 15.04
N ASP A 221 -20.96 26.21 16.21
CA ASP A 221 -20.03 26.76 17.18
C ASP A 221 -19.25 25.64 17.87
N GLY A 222 -17.93 25.77 17.89
CA GLY A 222 -17.05 24.80 18.51
C GLY A 222 -15.60 25.09 18.18
N ASP A 223 -14.70 24.57 19.01
CA ASP A 223 -13.29 24.59 18.68
C ASP A 223 -12.99 23.59 17.55
N ARG A 224 -11.87 23.82 16.86
CA ARG A 224 -11.43 22.98 15.75
C ARG A 224 -11.35 21.49 16.14
N THR A 225 -10.99 21.20 17.38
CA THR A 225 -10.87 19.83 17.92
C THR A 225 -12.23 19.14 17.95
N TYR A 226 -13.26 19.81 18.46
CA TYR A 226 -14.63 19.30 18.51
C TYR A 226 -15.18 19.00 17.11
N ILE A 227 -14.97 19.92 16.16
CA ILE A 227 -15.41 19.74 14.77
C ILE A 227 -14.70 18.55 14.13
N LYS A 228 -13.38 18.44 14.32
CA LYS A 228 -12.60 17.29 13.83
C LYS A 228 -13.12 15.97 14.39
N VAL A 229 -13.32 15.86 15.70
CA VAL A 229 -13.83 14.63 16.33
C VAL A 229 -15.23 14.31 15.81
N SER A 230 -16.08 15.32 15.62
CA SER A 230 -17.45 15.14 15.12
C SER A 230 -17.48 14.63 13.67
N ILE A 231 -16.62 15.17 12.79
CA ILE A 231 -16.50 14.71 11.40
C ILE A 231 -16.02 13.26 11.36
N ILE A 232 -14.92 12.95 12.03
CA ILE A 232 -14.38 11.60 12.06
C ILE A 232 -15.40 10.64 12.66
N SER A 233 -16.04 10.99 13.78
CA SER A 233 -17.04 10.13 14.41
C SER A 233 -18.26 9.86 13.52
N SER A 234 -18.68 10.84 12.70
CA SER A 234 -19.78 10.69 11.75
C SER A 234 -19.42 9.79 10.58
N MET A 235 -18.21 9.93 10.04
CA MET A 235 -17.72 9.07 8.95
C MET A 235 -17.55 7.61 9.41
N TYR A 236 -17.11 7.42 10.65
CA TYR A 236 -16.84 6.10 11.22
C TYR A 236 -18.03 5.46 11.95
N GLY A 237 -19.15 6.20 12.08
CA GLY A 237 -20.39 5.70 12.67
C GLY A 237 -20.39 5.62 14.20
N SER A 238 -19.45 6.25 14.90
CA SER A 238 -19.44 6.31 16.37
C SER A 238 -20.35 7.42 16.93
N ARG A 239 -20.65 8.44 16.13
CA ARG A 239 -21.63 9.50 16.45
C ARG A 239 -22.24 10.01 15.17
N VAL A 240 -23.56 10.11 15.09
CA VAL A 240 -24.23 10.69 13.91
C VAL A 240 -24.51 12.17 14.17
N VAL A 241 -23.92 13.04 13.36
CA VAL A 241 -24.28 14.47 13.30
C VAL A 241 -24.98 14.69 11.95
N PRO A 242 -26.29 15.01 11.93
CA PRO A 242 -27.06 15.12 10.68
C PRO A 242 -26.46 16.11 9.67
N GLU A 243 -25.98 17.25 10.16
CA GLU A 243 -25.39 18.31 9.34
C GLU A 243 -24.12 17.84 8.64
N ILE A 244 -23.26 17.12 9.35
CA ILE A 244 -22.05 16.49 8.78
C ILE A 244 -22.44 15.39 7.79
N SER A 245 -23.44 14.59 8.12
CA SER A 245 -23.91 13.51 7.24
C SER A 245 -24.37 14.07 5.90
N LYS A 246 -25.12 15.18 5.91
CA LYS A 246 -25.53 15.90 4.72
C LYS A 246 -24.36 16.55 3.98
N LEU A 247 -23.43 17.19 4.68
CA LEU A 247 -22.30 17.90 4.06
C LEU A 247 -21.42 16.96 3.20
N PHE A 248 -21.17 15.76 3.73
CA PHE A 248 -20.33 14.73 3.12
C PHE A 248 -21.12 13.68 2.34
N ALA A 249 -22.44 13.85 2.19
CA ALA A 249 -23.34 12.90 1.51
C ALA A 249 -23.19 11.45 2.02
N LEU A 250 -23.06 11.29 3.34
CA LEU A 250 -22.67 10.01 3.93
C LEU A 250 -23.75 8.94 3.74
N ASP A 251 -25.03 9.31 3.77
CA ASP A 251 -26.16 8.37 3.64
C ASP A 251 -26.30 7.89 2.20
N GLU A 252 -26.07 8.78 1.24
CA GLU A 252 -26.00 8.47 -0.18
C GLU A 252 -24.83 7.52 -0.46
N TRP A 253 -23.64 7.78 0.11
CA TRP A 253 -22.50 6.88 0.01
C TRP A 253 -22.80 5.51 0.60
N VAL A 254 -23.38 5.43 1.79
CA VAL A 254 -23.74 4.14 2.41
C VAL A 254 -24.71 3.36 1.50
N SER A 255 -25.76 4.02 1.03
CA SER A 255 -26.77 3.39 0.18
C SER A 255 -26.18 2.86 -1.13
N GLN A 256 -25.33 3.66 -1.78
CA GLN A 256 -24.63 3.25 -3.00
C GLN A 256 -23.71 2.06 -2.73
N LEU A 257 -22.86 2.14 -1.70
CA LEU A 257 -21.91 1.09 -1.39
C LEU A 257 -22.61 -0.23 -1.03
N GLU A 258 -23.72 -0.19 -0.29
CA GLU A 258 -24.51 -1.39 0.01
C GLU A 258 -25.11 -2.00 -1.26
N SER A 259 -25.54 -1.18 -2.22
CA SER A 259 -26.02 -1.67 -3.52
C SER A 259 -24.92 -2.25 -4.42
N ASP A 260 -23.69 -1.77 -4.26
CA ASP A 260 -22.51 -2.26 -5.00
C ASP A 260 -21.93 -3.56 -4.42
N VAL A 261 -22.39 -4.01 -3.24
CA VAL A 261 -21.95 -5.28 -2.67
C VAL A 261 -22.51 -6.44 -3.50
N SER A 262 -21.61 -7.24 -4.06
CA SER A 262 -21.93 -8.46 -4.80
C SER A 262 -21.20 -9.64 -4.20
N ASP A 263 -21.92 -10.70 -3.82
CA ASP A 263 -21.37 -11.90 -3.17
C ASP A 263 -20.48 -11.62 -1.94
N GLY A 264 -20.81 -10.57 -1.19
CA GLY A 264 -20.03 -10.12 -0.03
C GLY A 264 -18.73 -9.41 -0.41
N TRP A 265 -18.57 -8.99 -1.66
CA TRP A 265 -17.44 -8.21 -2.16
C TRP A 265 -17.87 -6.83 -2.62
N ILE A 266 -16.98 -5.87 -2.47
CA ILE A 266 -17.07 -4.54 -3.08
C ILE A 266 -15.68 -4.14 -3.55
N GLU A 267 -15.58 -3.18 -4.47
CA GLU A 267 -14.31 -2.58 -4.83
C GLU A 267 -14.15 -1.19 -4.24
N ASN A 268 -12.92 -0.82 -3.86
CA ASN A 268 -12.59 0.56 -3.58
C ASN A 268 -12.67 1.43 -4.86
N TYR A 269 -12.54 2.75 -4.73
CA TYR A 269 -12.65 3.65 -5.88
C TYR A 269 -11.72 3.28 -7.06
N PHE A 270 -10.53 2.75 -6.74
CA PHE A 270 -9.50 2.36 -7.71
C PHE A 270 -9.60 0.91 -8.21
N GLY A 271 -10.59 0.15 -7.74
CA GLY A 271 -10.81 -1.24 -8.14
C GLY A 271 -10.25 -2.30 -7.20
N ARG A 272 -9.69 -1.92 -6.04
CA ARG A 272 -9.19 -2.92 -5.09
C ARG A 272 -10.35 -3.71 -4.51
N PRO A 273 -10.36 -5.06 -4.58
CA PRO A 273 -11.42 -5.85 -3.97
C PRO A 273 -11.35 -5.81 -2.44
N LEU A 274 -12.52 -5.81 -1.80
CA LEU A 274 -12.73 -5.80 -0.35
C LEU A 274 -13.82 -6.81 -0.01
N TYR A 275 -13.50 -7.81 0.81
CA TYR A 275 -14.49 -8.78 1.26
C TYR A 275 -15.30 -8.25 2.44
N VAL A 276 -16.52 -7.76 2.22
CA VAL A 276 -17.34 -7.01 3.18
C VAL A 276 -18.54 -7.77 3.74
N LYS A 277 -18.51 -9.11 3.70
CA LYS A 277 -19.56 -9.93 4.32
C LYS A 277 -19.85 -9.48 5.76
N ASP A 278 -21.13 -9.29 6.06
CA ASP A 278 -21.67 -8.85 7.36
C ASP A 278 -21.21 -7.44 7.81
N VAL A 279 -20.71 -6.61 6.88
CA VAL A 279 -20.35 -5.20 7.13
C VAL A 279 -21.32 -4.28 6.39
N TYR A 280 -22.03 -3.42 7.13
CA TYR A 280 -23.07 -2.52 6.61
C TYR A 280 -22.94 -1.10 7.19
N GLY A 281 -23.73 -0.17 6.66
CA GLY A 281 -23.83 1.19 7.15
C GLY A 281 -22.51 1.96 7.11
N ARG A 282 -22.30 2.84 8.10
CA ARG A 282 -21.08 3.64 8.23
C ARG A 282 -19.80 2.82 8.38
N LYS A 283 -19.88 1.57 8.87
CA LYS A 283 -18.72 0.68 8.94
C LYS A 283 -18.25 0.24 7.55
N LEU A 284 -19.19 0.00 6.62
CA LEU A 284 -18.89 -0.29 5.22
C LEU A 284 -18.20 0.91 4.56
N LEU A 285 -18.78 2.10 4.72
CA LEU A 285 -18.19 3.35 4.23
C LEU A 285 -16.78 3.58 4.78
N ALA A 286 -16.58 3.43 6.09
CA ALA A 286 -15.27 3.62 6.71
C ALA A 286 -14.22 2.66 6.13
N LEU A 287 -14.56 1.38 5.98
CA LEU A 287 -13.66 0.37 5.41
C LEU A 287 -13.31 0.69 3.95
N TRP A 288 -14.32 1.02 3.15
CA TRP A 288 -14.16 1.40 1.75
C TRP A 288 -13.28 2.66 1.61
N LEU A 289 -13.56 3.70 2.40
CA LEU A 289 -12.85 4.97 2.36
C LEU A 289 -11.40 4.82 2.79
N GLN A 290 -11.14 4.07 3.87
CA GLN A 290 -9.77 3.76 4.29
C GLN A 290 -8.98 3.07 3.18
N SER A 291 -9.63 2.15 2.47
CA SER A 291 -8.97 1.48 1.35
C SER A 291 -8.69 2.41 0.18
N THR A 292 -9.69 3.19 -0.20
CA THR A 292 -9.58 4.21 -1.24
C THR A 292 -8.48 5.24 -0.89
N ALA A 293 -8.40 5.68 0.36
CA ALA A 293 -7.39 6.64 0.82
C ALA A 293 -5.96 6.11 0.74
N VAL A 294 -5.74 4.83 1.01
CA VAL A 294 -4.40 4.23 0.89
C VAL A 294 -3.92 4.22 -0.56
N ASP A 295 -4.74 3.72 -1.49
CA ASP A 295 -4.36 3.70 -2.91
C ASP A 295 -4.23 5.12 -3.47
N ALA A 296 -5.09 6.06 -3.05
CA ALA A 296 -4.98 7.48 -3.39
C ALA A 296 -3.64 8.08 -2.92
N ALA A 297 -3.24 7.85 -1.67
CA ALA A 297 -1.99 8.37 -1.13
C ALA A 297 -0.78 7.83 -1.91
N LEU A 298 -0.75 6.51 -2.16
CA LEU A 298 0.32 5.88 -2.94
C LEU A 298 0.38 6.38 -4.38
N LEU A 299 -0.76 6.64 -5.02
CA LEU A 299 -0.81 7.24 -6.35
C LEU A 299 -0.26 8.68 -6.34
N GLY A 300 -0.64 9.47 -5.35
CA GLY A 300 -0.13 10.83 -5.15
C GLY A 300 1.39 10.86 -4.97
N PHE A 301 1.93 9.99 -4.12
CA PHE A 301 3.38 9.85 -3.93
C PHE A 301 4.10 9.33 -5.17
N SER A 302 3.52 8.35 -5.86
CA SER A 302 4.06 7.82 -7.12
C SER A 302 4.17 8.93 -8.18
N ASN A 303 3.13 9.76 -8.34
CA ASN A 303 3.14 10.90 -9.26
C ASN A 303 4.20 11.93 -8.87
N LEU A 304 4.26 12.31 -7.58
CA LEU A 304 5.27 13.24 -7.06
C LEU A 304 6.69 12.82 -7.42
N VAL A 305 7.06 11.57 -7.12
CA VAL A 305 8.42 11.04 -7.40
C VAL A 305 8.67 10.88 -8.89
N LYS A 306 7.64 10.54 -9.69
CA LYS A 306 7.79 10.41 -11.14
C LYS A 306 8.09 11.76 -11.79
N GLU A 307 7.41 12.82 -11.34
CA GLU A 307 7.51 14.19 -11.86
C GLU A 307 8.76 14.93 -11.35
N ASN A 308 9.33 14.53 -10.20
CA ASN A 308 10.46 15.21 -9.57
C ASN A 308 11.62 14.22 -9.34
N LYS A 309 12.58 14.18 -10.26
CA LYS A 309 13.65 13.16 -10.27
C LYS A 309 14.68 13.27 -9.14
N ASP A 310 14.79 14.43 -8.51
CA ASP A 310 15.68 14.68 -7.38
C ASP A 310 15.04 14.35 -6.03
N ILE A 311 13.74 14.05 -5.98
CA ILE A 311 13.08 13.50 -4.79
C ILE A 311 13.44 12.03 -4.64
N ILE A 312 14.08 11.71 -3.52
CA ILE A 312 14.44 10.35 -3.14
C ILE A 312 13.49 9.90 -2.02
N PRO A 313 12.54 8.99 -2.30
CA PRO A 313 11.61 8.53 -1.28
C PRO A 313 12.26 7.47 -0.40
N HIS A 314 11.97 7.55 0.91
CA HIS A 314 12.55 6.66 1.91
C HIS A 314 11.48 5.78 2.56
N TRP A 315 10.51 6.41 3.23
CA TRP A 315 9.51 5.72 4.05
C TRP A 315 8.11 6.20 3.72
N VAL A 316 7.13 5.29 3.78
CA VAL A 316 5.71 5.62 3.70
C VAL A 316 5.11 5.30 5.07
N ILE A 317 4.53 6.31 5.71
CA ILE A 317 3.92 6.20 7.05
C ILE A 317 2.46 6.62 6.92
N HIS A 318 1.58 5.66 6.71
CA HIS A 318 0.15 5.91 6.45
C HIS A 318 -0.04 6.82 5.22
N ASP A 319 -0.51 8.05 5.42
CA ASP A 319 -0.70 9.12 4.44
C ASP A 319 0.47 10.13 4.42
N GLY A 320 1.62 9.73 4.99
CA GLY A 320 2.87 10.47 4.99
C GLY A 320 3.99 9.80 4.19
N LEU A 321 4.88 10.60 3.62
CA LEU A 321 6.06 10.20 2.86
C LEU A 321 7.29 10.95 3.38
N ILE A 322 8.32 10.18 3.78
CA ILE A 322 9.63 10.71 4.14
C ILE A 322 10.50 10.73 2.89
N ILE A 323 11.07 11.89 2.57
CA ILE A 323 11.91 12.10 1.40
C ILE A 323 13.22 12.81 1.75
N SER A 324 14.20 12.70 0.86
CA SER A 324 15.29 13.67 0.72
C SER A 324 15.33 14.23 -0.70
N GLY A 325 16.06 15.33 -0.90
CA GLY A 325 16.14 16.04 -2.18
C GLY A 325 15.91 17.55 -2.03
N SER A 326 16.27 18.31 -3.07
CA SER A 326 16.21 19.77 -3.10
C SER A 326 14.92 20.33 -3.69
N SER A 327 14.08 19.49 -4.29
CA SER A 327 12.92 19.91 -5.07
C SER A 327 11.90 20.71 -4.27
N ASN A 328 11.28 21.67 -4.96
CA ASN A 328 10.14 22.39 -4.46
C ASN A 328 8.91 21.47 -4.47
N VAL A 329 8.55 20.96 -3.29
CA VAL A 329 7.38 20.10 -3.12
C VAL A 329 6.12 20.96 -3.32
N PRO A 330 5.18 20.58 -4.21
CA PRO A 330 3.97 21.36 -4.44
C PRO A 330 3.08 21.37 -3.19
N LYS A 331 2.15 22.34 -3.09
CA LYS A 331 1.17 22.39 -1.99
C LYS A 331 0.07 21.33 -2.11
N MET A 332 -0.11 20.76 -3.29
CA MET A 332 -1.12 19.74 -3.58
C MET A 332 -0.49 18.61 -4.39
N LEU A 333 -0.87 17.37 -4.07
CA LEU A 333 -0.49 16.20 -4.86
C LEU A 333 -1.62 15.79 -5.78
N LYS A 334 -1.26 15.55 -7.04
CA LYS A 334 -2.15 14.97 -8.04
C LYS A 334 -2.28 13.46 -7.80
N ILE A 335 -3.50 12.98 -7.63
CA ILE A 335 -3.81 11.55 -7.45
C ILE A 335 -4.27 10.97 -8.79
N THR A 336 -5.31 11.57 -9.36
CA THR A 336 -5.83 11.33 -10.73
C THR A 336 -5.85 12.66 -11.50
N ASP A 337 -6.39 12.67 -12.71
CA ASP A 337 -6.60 13.93 -13.44
C ASP A 337 -7.60 14.85 -12.74
N ASP A 338 -8.63 14.26 -12.10
CA ASP A 338 -9.72 14.99 -11.44
C ASP A 338 -9.50 15.20 -9.93
N ILE A 339 -8.62 14.42 -9.30
CA ILE A 339 -8.42 14.45 -7.84
C ILE A 339 -7.03 14.98 -7.51
N LYS A 340 -7.01 16.12 -6.81
CA LYS A 340 -5.81 16.72 -6.19
C LYS A 340 -6.09 17.03 -4.74
N LEU A 341 -5.18 16.67 -3.84
CA LEU A 341 -5.35 16.90 -2.41
C LEU A 341 -4.18 17.68 -1.80
N PRO A 342 -4.43 18.56 -0.83
CA PRO A 342 -3.40 19.35 -0.19
C PRO A 342 -2.52 18.51 0.73
N ILE A 343 -1.25 18.91 0.82
CA ILE A 343 -0.24 18.32 1.69
C ILE A 343 0.38 19.37 2.60
N THR A 344 0.91 18.92 3.74
CA THR A 344 1.84 19.68 4.56
C THR A 344 3.25 19.15 4.36
N VAL A 345 4.23 20.06 4.36
CA VAL A 345 5.65 19.71 4.28
C VAL A 345 6.34 20.21 5.55
N SER A 346 7.05 19.33 6.24
CA SER A 346 7.86 19.67 7.42
C SER A 346 9.30 19.21 7.26
N GLU A 347 10.26 20.04 7.64
CA GLU A 347 11.67 19.66 7.69
C GLU A 347 11.93 18.70 8.88
N LEU A 348 12.85 17.76 8.72
CA LEU A 348 13.20 16.70 9.69
C LEU A 348 14.61 16.84 10.23
#